data_AF-U7QBP4-F1
#
_entry.id   AF-U7QBP4-F1
#
_cell.length_a   1.000
_cell.length_b   1.000
_cell.length_c   1.000
_cell.angle_alpha   90.00
_cell.angle_beta   90.00
_cell.angle_gamma   90.00
#
_symmetry.space_group_name_H-M   'P 1'
#
loop_
_entity.id
_entity.type
_entity.pdbx_description
1 polymer ?
#
loop_
_entity_poly.entity_id
_entity_poly.type
_entity_poly.pdbx_seq_one_letter_code
_entity_poly.pdbx_strand_id
1 'polypeptide(L)' 'MRVEKNLADRVHNCSSCGVSIDRDWNSGLNILNRALMAVGLPLNGCGKSIIDIEEQQVSFVSLKKPTS' A
#
# COMPACT_ATOMS: atom_id res chain seq x y z
N MET A 1 -13.60 0.92 4.59
CA MET A 1 -14.26 -0.27 4.00
C MET A 1 -13.36 -0.85 2.93
N ARG A 2 -13.12 -2.17 2.92
CA ARG A 2 -12.34 -2.84 1.87
C ARG A 2 -13.21 -2.94 0.61
N VAL A 3 -12.71 -2.47 -0.53
CA VAL A 3 -13.37 -2.61 -1.84
C VAL A 3 -12.64 -3.70 -2.61
N GLU A 4 -13.33 -4.81 -2.88
CA GLU A 4 -12.82 -5.94 -3.68
C GLU A 4 -12.49 -5.51 -5.11
N LYS A 5 -11.35 -5.98 -5.63
CA LYS A 5 -10.81 -5.64 -6.94
C LYS A 5 -9.95 -6.77 -7.48
N ASN A 6 -9.91 -6.89 -8.80
CA ASN A 6 -8.96 -7.71 -9.55
C ASN A 6 -7.67 -6.93 -9.83
N LEU A 7 -6.59 -7.65 -10.17
CA LEU A 7 -5.29 -7.04 -10.50
C LEU A 7 -5.34 -6.12 -11.74
N ALA A 8 -6.31 -6.37 -12.63
CA ALA A 8 -6.55 -5.56 -13.82
C ALA A 8 -7.22 -4.20 -13.52
N ASP A 9 -7.84 -4.06 -12.35
CA ASP A 9 -8.55 -2.82 -12.00
C ASP A 9 -7.55 -1.71 -11.70
N ARG A 10 -7.47 -0.72 -12.59
CA ARG A 10 -6.54 0.41 -12.46
C ARG A 10 -7.10 1.54 -11.60
N VAL A 11 -8.41 1.67 -11.50
CA VAL A 11 -9.06 2.77 -10.77
C VAL A 11 -9.76 2.24 -9.52
N HIS A 12 -9.45 2.81 -8.36
CA HIS A 12 -10.21 2.60 -7.14
C HIS A 12 -11.36 3.60 -7.07
N ASN A 13 -12.58 3.08 -7.00
CA ASN A 13 -13.77 3.85 -6.64
C ASN A 13 -14.22 3.44 -5.24
N CYS A 14 -14.36 4.40 -4.34
CA CYS A 14 -14.87 4.18 -2.99
C CYS A 14 -16.30 4.73 -2.87
N SER A 15 -17.28 3.83 -2.73
CA SER A 15 -18.70 4.20 -2.56
C SER A 15 -18.99 4.92 -1.24
N SER A 16 -18.14 4.75 -0.23
CA SER A 16 -18.35 5.35 1.09
C SER A 16 -17.86 6.80 1.20
N CYS A 17 -16.80 7.18 0.47
CA CYS A 17 -16.23 8.52 0.54
C CYS A 17 -16.17 9.25 -0.82
N GLY A 18 -16.60 8.61 -1.90
CA GLY A 18 -16.66 9.20 -3.24
C GLY A 18 -15.31 9.30 -3.96
N VAL A 19 -14.21 8.85 -3.35
CA VAL A 19 -12.87 8.90 -3.96
C VAL A 19 -12.80 8.01 -5.20
N SER A 20 -12.32 8.58 -6.31
CA SER A 20 -11.96 7.89 -7.54
C SER A 20 -10.50 8.20 -7.90
N ILE A 21 -9.63 7.19 -7.90
CA ILE A 21 -8.18 7.40 -8.03
C ILE A 21 -7.48 6.23 -8.72
N ASP A 22 -6.49 6.51 -9.57
CA ASP A 22 -5.64 5.48 -10.16
C ASP A 22 -4.75 4.80 -9.11
N ARG A 23 -4.56 3.49 -9.24
CA ARG A 23 -3.78 2.65 -8.31
C ARG A 23 -2.31 3.07 -8.25
N ASP A 24 -1.69 3.34 -9.40
CA ASP A 24 -0.27 3.66 -9.48
C ASP A 24 -0.04 5.08 -8.93
N TRP A 25 -0.97 6.00 -9.20
CA TRP A 25 -0.98 7.33 -8.57
C TRP A 25 -1.12 7.24 -7.04
N ASN A 26 -2.09 6.44 -6.53
CA ASN A 26 -2.25 6.22 -5.09
C ASN A 26 -1.01 5.59 -4.45
N SER A 27 -0.35 4.66 -5.15
CA SER A 27 0.93 4.08 -4.71
C SER A 27 2.02 5.14 -4.58
N GLY A 28 2.14 6.04 -5.57
CA GLY A 28 3.07 7.17 -5.54
C GLY A 28 2.83 8.10 -4.35
N LEU A 29 1.56 8.44 -4.06
CA LEU A 29 1.21 9.24 -2.89
C LEU A 29 1.61 8.56 -1.57
N ASN A 30 1.37 7.25 -1.46
CA ASN A 30 1.75 6.48 -0.27
C ASN A 30 3.27 6.46 -0.07
N ILE A 31 4.05 6.27 -1.14
CA ILE A 31 5.51 6.30 -1.08
C ILE A 31 6.00 7.70 -0.70
N LEU A 32 5.49 8.75 -1.34
CA LEU A 32 5.85 10.14 -1.04
C LEU A 32 5.58 10.47 0.43
N ASN A 33 4.39 10.13 0.93
CA ASN A 33 4.02 10.42 2.31
C ASN A 33 4.95 9.71 3.30
N ARG A 34 5.29 8.44 3.05
CA ARG A 34 6.26 7.71 3.88
C ARG A 34 7.65 8.32 3.82
N ALA A 35 8.11 8.70 2.63
CA ALA A 35 9.41 9.32 2.44
C ALA A 35 9.49 10.66 3.19
N LEU A 36 8.45 11.49 3.13
CA LEU A 36 8.37 12.76 3.87
C LEU A 36 8.38 12.56 5.38
N MET A 37 7.66 11.55 5.88
CA MET A 37 7.70 11.20 7.31
C MET A 37 9.06 10.66 7.76
N ALA A 38 9.86 10.12 6.83
CA ALA A 38 11.18 9.58 7.10
C ALA A 38 12.32 10.60 6.91
N VAL A 39 12.05 11.82 6.41
CA VAL A 39 13.09 12.85 6.22
C VAL A 39 13.74 13.19 7.57
N GLY A 40 15.07 13.11 7.62
CA GLY A 40 15.85 13.40 8.83
C GLY A 40 15.92 12.24 9.84
N LEU A 41 15.23 11.12 9.58
CA LEU A 41 15.38 9.92 10.40
C LEU A 41 16.58 9.08 9.94
N PRO A 42 17.30 8.43 10.87
CA PRO A 42 18.33 7.47 10.49
C PRO A 42 17.65 6.29 9.79
N LEU A 43 17.91 6.15 8.48
CA LEU A 43 17.52 4.97 7.73
C LEU A 43 18.58 3.89 7.95
N ASN A 44 18.34 2.99 8.90
CA ASN A 44 19.15 1.79 9.03
C ASN A 44 19.00 0.95 7.76
N GLY A 45 20.12 0.59 7.14
CA GLY A 45 20.22 -0.01 5.80
C GLY A 45 19.49 -1.35 5.59
N CYS A 46 18.73 -1.83 6.57
CA CYS A 46 17.79 -2.94 6.45
C CYS A 46 16.34 -2.47 6.14
N GLY A 47 16.15 -1.20 5.75
CA GLY A 47 14.87 -0.71 5.23
C GLY A 47 13.74 -0.62 6.26
N LYS A 48 14.06 -0.56 7.55
CA LYS A 48 13.08 -0.36 8.62
C LYS A 48 13.40 0.93 9.36
N SER A 49 12.56 1.95 9.23
CA SER A 49 12.65 3.13 10.08
C SER A 49 12.02 2.83 11.44
N ILE A 50 12.43 3.53 12.51
CA ILE A 50 11.90 3.30 13.88
C ILE A 50 10.38 3.53 13.96
N ILE A 51 9.83 4.32 13.04
CA ILE A 51 8.39 4.57 12.86
C ILE A 51 7.63 3.39 12.20
N ASP A 52 8.31 2.39 11.62
CA ASP A 52 7.69 1.21 11.00
C ASP A 52 7.46 0.04 11.99
N ILE A 53 7.57 0.27 13.31
CA ILE A 53 7.36 -0.78 14.33
C ILE A 53 5.88 -1.08 14.59
N GLU A 54 4.93 -0.29 14.07
CA GLU A 54 3.58 -0.84 13.88
C GLU A 54 3.66 -1.91 12.80
N GLU A 55 3.66 -3.17 13.24
CA GLU A 55 3.66 -4.37 12.40
C GLU A 55 2.84 -4.09 11.15
N GLN A 56 3.52 -3.93 10.01
CA GLN A 56 2.82 -3.93 8.75
C GLN A 56 2.05 -5.26 8.71
N GLN A 57 0.74 -5.20 8.96
CA GLN A 57 -0.22 -6.25 8.70
C GLN A 57 -0.32 -6.39 7.18
N VAL A 58 0.78 -6.80 6.55
CA VAL A 58 0.78 -7.28 5.18
C VAL A 58 0.03 -8.60 5.24
N SER A 59 -1.28 -8.55 4.97
CA SER A 59 -2.05 -9.74 4.70
C SER A 59 -1.45 -10.36 3.43
N PHE A 60 -0.50 -11.26 3.59
CA PHE A 60 -0.01 -12.08 2.50
C PHE A 60 -1.23 -12.83 1.97
N VAL A 61 -1.67 -12.47 0.76
CA VAL A 61 -2.64 -13.29 0.03
C VAL A 61 -1.97 -14.64 -0.18
N SER A 62 -2.49 -15.69 0.46
CA SER A 62 -2.03 -17.06 0.20
C SER A 62 -2.50 -17.44 -1.20
N LEU A 63 -1.61 -17.27 -2.18
CA LEU A 63 -1.87 -17.62 -3.57
C LEU A 63 -1.92 -19.15 -3.67
N LYS A 64 -3.14 -19.73 -3.70
CA LYS A 64 -3.29 -21.12 -4.13
C LYS A 64 -2.84 -21.22 -5.58
N LYS A 65 -1.96 -22.18 -5.87
CA LYS A 65 -1.47 -22.46 -7.23
C LYS A 65 -2.65 -22.78 -8.15
N PRO A 66 -2.63 -22.33 -9.41
CA PRO A 66 -3.63 -22.71 -10.39
C PRO A 66 -3.54 -24.22 -10.66
N THR A 67 -4.65 -24.93 -10.52
CA THR A 67 -4.78 -26.33 -10.97
C THR A 67 -4.92 -26.34 -12.48
N SER A 68 -4.06 -27.11 -13.14
CA SER A 68 -4.09 -27.35 -14.59
C SER A 68 -5.29 -28.18 -15.02
#